data_AF-A0A926SR99-F1
#
_entry.id   AF-A0A926SR99-F1
#
_cell.length_a   1.000
_cell.length_b   1.000
_cell.length_c   1.000
_cell.angle_alpha   90.00
_cell.angle_beta   90.00
_cell.angle_gamma   90.00
#
_symmetry.space_group_name_H-M   'P 1'
#
loop_
_entity.id
_entity.type
_entity.pdbx_description
1 polymer ?
#
loop_
_entity_poly.entity_id
_entity_poly.type
_entity_poly.pdbx_seq_one_letter_code
_entity_poly.pdbx_strand_id
1 'polypeptide(L)'
;MNRAAVAIGGREGITGLVYLTSGCFCDTTDGRDRFIEVKTTAYGKQVPFFVSQNEVMVSQNYSDHYHLYRVFRFRDDPRLFTLTGALNQICNLSPVQFVARIA
;
A
#
# COMPACT_ATOMS: atom_id res chain seq x y z
N MET A 1 0.21 -1.10 25.31
CA MET A 1 -1.15 -0.71 24.90
C MET A 1 -1.04 0.39 23.85
N ASN A 2 -0.82 0.05 22.57
CA ASN A 2 -0.85 1.05 21.50
C ASN A 2 -2.21 0.95 20.82
N ARG A 3 -3.07 1.93 21.09
CA ARG A 3 -4.29 2.17 20.34
C ARG A 3 -3.88 2.76 18.98
N ALA A 4 -4.10 2.03 17.90
CA ALA A 4 -4.00 2.60 16.56
C ALA A 4 -5.29 3.40 16.29
N ALA A 5 -5.17 4.72 16.30
CA ALA A 5 -6.17 5.60 15.70
C ALA A 5 -5.88 5.69 14.19
N VAL A 6 -6.82 5.22 13.37
CA VAL A 6 -6.81 5.49 11.93
C VAL A 6 -7.23 6.95 11.76
N ALA A 7 -6.26 7.84 11.61
CA ALA A 7 -6.52 9.26 11.35
C ALA A 7 -6.90 9.44 9.87
N ILE A 8 -8.20 9.61 9.62
CA ILE A 8 -8.75 9.93 8.30
C ILE A 8 -8.72 11.47 8.15
N GLY A 9 -7.55 12.01 7.81
CA GLY A 9 -7.35 13.45 7.59
C GLY A 9 -7.40 13.79 6.10
N GLY A 10 -8.58 14.19 5.60
CA GLY A 10 -8.72 14.72 4.24
C GLY A 10 -8.33 16.20 4.18
N ARG A 11 -7.57 16.58 3.14
CA ARG A 11 -7.64 17.93 2.54
C ARG A 11 -6.96 17.96 1.16
N GLU A 12 -7.65 18.66 0.25
CA GLU A 12 -7.22 19.17 -1.05
C GLU A 12 -6.98 18.17 -2.21
N GLY A 13 -7.98 18.09 -3.10
CA GLY A 13 -7.85 18.53 -4.51
C GLY A 13 -6.94 17.80 -5.50
N ILE A 14 -6.04 16.95 -5.04
CA ILE A 14 -5.18 16.07 -5.84
C ILE A 14 -5.58 14.64 -5.49
N THR A 15 -5.62 13.73 -6.46
CA THR A 15 -5.85 12.29 -6.29
C THR A 15 -5.09 11.78 -5.07
N GLY A 16 -5.79 11.69 -3.92
CA GLY A 16 -5.16 11.66 -2.61
C GLY A 16 -4.21 10.48 -2.51
N LEU A 17 -2.92 10.78 -2.55
CA LEU A 17 -1.88 9.86 -2.14
C LEU A 17 -2.04 9.71 -0.62
N VAL A 18 -2.75 8.69 -0.21
CA VAL A 18 -2.78 8.29 1.19
C VAL A 18 -1.41 7.64 1.45
N TYR A 19 -0.47 8.40 2.00
CA TYR A 19 0.75 7.85 2.57
C TYR A 19 0.36 7.07 3.83
N LEU A 20 -0.02 5.81 3.67
CA LEU A 20 -0.05 4.90 4.80
C LEU A 20 1.34 4.34 4.94
N THR A 21 1.94 4.64 6.09
CA THR A 21 3.29 4.21 6.44
C THR A 21 3.36 2.70 6.28
N SER A 22 4.23 2.20 5.41
CA SER A 22 4.63 0.80 5.42
C SER A 22 5.04 0.45 6.85
N GLY A 23 4.18 -0.32 7.52
CA GLY A 23 4.29 -0.64 8.94
C GLY A 23 4.15 -2.14 9.13
N CYS A 24 4.95 -2.69 10.04
CA CYS A 24 4.73 -4.04 10.55
C CYS A 24 3.57 -3.98 11.55
N PHE A 25 2.48 -4.65 11.24
CA PHE A 25 1.34 -4.84 12.11
C PHE A 25 1.29 -6.32 12.51
N CYS A 26 1.39 -6.62 13.79
CA CYS A 26 1.10 -7.95 14.30
C CYS A 26 -0.43 -8.16 14.30
N ASP A 27 -0.92 -9.18 13.60
CA ASP A 27 -2.32 -9.61 13.76
C ASP A 27 -2.41 -10.46 15.05
N THR A 28 -3.16 -9.95 16.03
CA THR A 28 -3.27 -10.51 17.38
C THR A 28 -3.94 -11.90 17.43
N THR A 29 -4.43 -12.43 16.31
CA THR A 29 -5.11 -13.73 16.24
C THR A 29 -4.19 -14.90 15.91
N ASP A 30 -3.23 -14.71 15.00
CA ASP A 30 -2.26 -15.75 14.58
C ASP A 30 -0.82 -15.48 15.07
N GLY A 31 -0.58 -14.30 15.69
CA GLY A 31 0.73 -13.90 16.20
C GLY A 31 1.77 -13.65 15.11
N ARG A 32 1.37 -13.60 13.84
CA ARG A 32 2.25 -13.34 12.71
C ARG A 32 2.26 -11.86 12.37
N ASP A 33 3.47 -11.34 12.22
CA ASP A 33 3.71 -10.02 11.67
C ASP A 33 3.20 -9.94 10.23
N ARG A 34 2.53 -8.84 9.90
CA ARG A 34 2.01 -8.52 8.57
C ARG A 34 2.45 -7.12 8.19
N PHE A 35 3.07 -7.00 7.02
CA PHE A 35 3.36 -5.71 6.39
C PHE A 35 2.14 -5.33 5.54
N ILE A 36 1.42 -4.29 5.96
CA ILE A 36 0.20 -3.87 5.28
C ILE A 36 0.47 -2.57 4.53
N GLU A 37 0.28 -2.61 3.21
CA GLU A 37 0.29 -1.46 2.32
C GLU A 37 -1.13 -1.19 1.84
N VAL A 38 -1.62 0.04 1.94
CA VAL A 38 -2.99 0.39 1.55
C VAL A 38 -2.96 1.44 0.45
N LYS A 39 -3.61 1.14 -0.68
CA LYS A 39 -3.72 2.08 -1.80
C LYS A 39 -5.20 2.30 -2.13
N THR A 40 -5.65 3.55 -2.03
CA THR A 40 -7.06 3.93 -2.24
C THR A 40 -7.28 4.57 -3.61
N THR A 41 -8.46 4.40 -4.20
CA THR A 41 -8.91 5.14 -5.38
C THR A 41 -10.41 5.38 -5.34
N ALA A 42 -10.85 6.56 -5.81
CA ALA A 42 -12.28 6.82 -6.04
C ALA A 42 -12.82 6.03 -7.25
N TYR A 43 -11.94 5.54 -8.10
CA TYR A 43 -12.26 4.92 -9.39
C TYR A 43 -12.29 3.38 -9.29
N GLY A 44 -12.26 2.71 -10.45
CA GLY A 44 -12.25 1.25 -10.54
C GLY A 44 -10.97 0.59 -10.02
N LYS A 45 -11.05 -0.71 -9.73
CA LYS A 45 -9.96 -1.52 -9.15
C LYS A 45 -8.66 -1.55 -9.96
N GLN A 46 -8.74 -1.38 -11.29
CA GLN A 46 -7.60 -1.46 -12.22
C GLN A 46 -6.81 -0.16 -12.37
N VAL A 47 -7.24 0.93 -11.70
CA VAL A 47 -6.52 2.21 -11.82
C VAL A 47 -5.09 2.05 -11.29
N PRO A 48 -4.06 2.38 -12.09
CA PRO A 48 -2.67 2.33 -11.65
C PRO A 48 -2.43 3.19 -10.42
N PHE A 49 -1.42 2.84 -9.64
CA PHE A 49 -0.98 3.57 -8.46
C PHE A 49 0.54 3.59 -8.42
N PHE A 50 1.10 4.61 -7.78
CA PHE A 50 2.54 4.71 -7.61
C PHE A 50 3.03 3.87 -6.43
N VAL A 51 4.19 3.27 -6.62
CA VAL A 51 4.97 2.61 -5.58
C VAL A 51 6.41 3.12 -5.69
N SER A 52 7.03 3.36 -4.55
CA SER A 52 8.41 3.76 -4.39
C SER A 52 9.34 2.54 -4.45
N GLN A 53 10.62 2.80 -4.69
CA GLN A 53 11.65 1.76 -4.62
C GLN A 53 11.68 1.09 -3.24
N ASN A 54 11.46 1.84 -2.16
CA ASN A 54 11.47 1.30 -0.80
C ASN A 54 10.32 0.31 -0.58
N GLU A 55 9.10 0.63 -1.02
CA GLU A 55 7.96 -0.28 -0.90
C GLU A 55 8.18 -1.57 -1.69
N VAL A 56 8.77 -1.49 -2.88
CA VAL A 56 9.14 -2.67 -3.67
C VAL A 56 10.16 -3.53 -2.91
N MET A 57 11.24 -2.94 -2.38
CA MET A 57 12.25 -3.68 -1.61
C MET A 57 11.67 -4.33 -0.36
N VAL A 58 10.85 -3.61 0.41
CA VAL A 58 10.18 -4.15 1.60
C VAL A 58 9.28 -5.33 1.23
N SER A 59 8.49 -5.20 0.14
CA SER A 59 7.61 -6.28 -0.31
C SER A 59 8.38 -7.54 -0.74
N GLN A 60 9.60 -7.39 -1.26
CA GLN A 60 10.46 -8.52 -1.63
C GLN A 60 11.04 -9.20 -0.39
N ASN A 61 11.53 -8.41 0.58
CA ASN A 61 12.14 -8.92 1.81
C ASN A 61 11.15 -9.66 2.71
N TYR A 62 9.86 -9.27 2.67
CA TYR A 62 8.81 -9.82 3.54
C TYR A 62 7.64 -10.40 2.74
N SER A 63 7.91 -10.98 1.57
CA SER A 63 6.88 -11.40 0.61
C SER A 63 5.75 -12.25 1.21
N ASP A 64 6.08 -13.23 2.06
CA ASP A 64 5.10 -14.10 2.75
C ASP A 64 4.18 -13.36 3.73
N HIS A 65 4.60 -12.18 4.17
CA HIS A 65 3.94 -11.35 5.16
C HIS A 65 3.48 -10.01 4.60
N TYR A 66 3.69 -9.74 3.30
CA TYR A 66 3.35 -8.47 2.66
C TYR A 66 1.96 -8.54 2.05
N HIS A 67 1.11 -7.60 2.42
CA HIS A 67 -0.27 -7.51 1.97
C HIS A 67 -0.56 -6.14 1.39
N LEU A 68 -0.98 -6.11 0.12
CA LEU A 68 -1.47 -4.92 -0.55
C LEU A 68 -3.01 -4.89 -0.48
N TYR A 69 -3.55 -3.91 0.24
CA TYR A 69 -4.97 -3.65 0.38
C TYR A 69 -5.38 -2.57 -0.61
N ARG A 70 -6.26 -2.94 -1.55
CA ARG A 70 -6.77 -2.02 -2.58
C ARG A 70 -8.21 -1.63 -2.26
N VAL A 71 -8.36 -0.40 -1.78
CA VAL A 71 -9.68 0.22 -1.56
C VAL A 71 -10.06 1.00 -2.81
N PHE A 72 -11.18 0.66 -3.45
CA PHE A 72 -11.64 1.27 -4.69
C PHE A 72 -13.12 1.65 -4.60
N ARG A 73 -13.63 2.45 -5.56
CA ARG A 73 -14.99 3.04 -5.49
C ARG A 73 -15.26 3.79 -4.18
N PHE A 74 -14.22 4.38 -3.60
CA PHE A 74 -14.23 4.92 -2.24
C PHE A 74 -15.31 5.98 -1.96
N ARG A 75 -15.79 6.69 -2.99
CA ARG A 75 -16.77 7.77 -2.84
C ARG A 75 -18.20 7.28 -2.61
N ASP A 76 -18.60 6.22 -3.29
CA ASP A 76 -20.02 5.81 -3.36
C ASP A 76 -20.27 4.41 -2.79
N ASP A 77 -19.36 3.47 -3.07
CA ASP A 77 -19.48 2.06 -2.69
C ASP A 77 -18.06 1.53 -2.43
N PRO A 78 -17.44 1.84 -1.28
CA PRO A 78 -16.07 1.46 -1.01
C PRO A 78 -15.94 -0.07 -0.98
N ARG A 79 -15.10 -0.59 -1.87
CA ARG A 79 -14.80 -2.02 -1.97
C ARG A 79 -13.33 -2.27 -1.72
N LEU A 80 -13.03 -3.40 -1.11
CA LEU A 80 -11.67 -3.83 -0.79
C LEU A 80 -11.37 -5.16 -1.50
N PHE A 81 -10.16 -5.27 -2.03
CA PHE A 81 -9.53 -6.57 -2.27
C PHE A 81 -8.09 -6.54 -1.78
N THR A 82 -7.55 -7.71 -1.47
CA THR A 82 -6.20 -7.87 -0.96
C THR A 82 -5.39 -8.76 -1.89
N LEU A 83 -4.12 -8.40 -2.09
CA LEU A 83 -3.11 -9.23 -2.73
C LEU A 83 -2.00 -9.51 -1.73
N THR A 84 -1.47 -10.73 -1.73
CA THR A 84 -0.37 -11.13 -0.84
C THR A 84 0.81 -11.59 -1.67
N GLY A 85 2.01 -11.15 -1.29
CA GLY A 85 3.25 -11.42 -2.02
C GLY A 85 4.02 -10.14 -2.36
N ALA A 86 5.20 -10.32 -2.95
CA ALA A 86 6.05 -9.20 -3.35
C ALA A 86 5.41 -8.41 -4.50
N LEU A 87 5.54 -7.08 -4.50
CA LEU A 87 4.90 -6.21 -5.49
C LEU A 87 5.31 -6.56 -6.93
N ASN A 88 6.53 -7.03 -7.16
CA ASN A 88 6.99 -7.47 -8.48
C ASN A 88 6.41 -8.82 -8.94
N GLN A 89 5.73 -9.55 -8.06
CA GLN A 89 5.02 -10.80 -8.38
C GLN A 89 3.53 -10.54 -8.59
N ILE A 90 2.93 -9.70 -7.74
CA ILE A 90 1.47 -9.45 -7.73
C ILE A 90 1.05 -8.26 -8.60
N CYS A 91 1.99 -7.44 -9.09
CA CYS A 91 1.73 -6.28 -9.95
C CYS A 91 2.70 -6.24 -11.13
N ASN A 92 2.26 -5.64 -12.23
CA ASN A 92 3.15 -5.29 -13.34
C ASN A 92 3.75 -3.90 -13.11
N LEU A 93 5.05 -3.85 -12.79
CA LEU A 93 5.74 -2.61 -12.42
C LEU A 93 6.32 -1.93 -13.67
N SER A 94 6.09 -0.63 -13.80
CA SER A 94 6.72 0.23 -14.82
C SER A 94 7.57 1.31 -14.15
N PRO A 95 8.81 1.55 -14.59
CA PRO A 95 9.65 2.60 -14.02
C PRO A 95 9.07 3.98 -14.34
N VAL A 96 9.06 4.87 -13.35
CA VAL A 96 8.52 6.23 -13.48
C VAL A 96 9.48 7.32 -12.99
N GLN A 97 10.50 6.97 -12.21
CA GLN A 97 11.45 7.92 -11.60
C GLN A 97 12.86 7.28 -11.47
N PHE A 98 13.90 8.10 -11.57
CA PHE A 98 15.30 7.72 -11.38
C PHE A 98 15.96 8.62 -10.32
N VAL A 99 16.90 8.06 -9.56
CA VAL A 99 17.73 8.79 -8.60
C VAL A 99 19.16 8.83 -9.11
N ALA A 100 19.74 10.03 -9.21
CA ALA A 100 21.14 10.23 -9.57
C ALA A 100 22.01 10.38 -8.32
N ARG A 101 23.27 9.94 -8.39
CA ARG A 101 24.32 10.20 -7.39
C ARG A 101 25.55 10.74 -8.11
N ILE A 102 26.38 11.50 -7.38
CA ILE A 102 27.67 11.99 -7.88
C ILE A 102 28.55 10.77 -8.15
N ALA A 103 29.23 10.76 -9.30
CA ALA A 103 30.17 9.72 -9.71
C ALA A 103 31.50 9.83 -8.95
#